data_AF-A0A957K7V4-F1
#
_entry.id   AF-A0A957K7V4-F1
#
_cell.length_a   1.000
_cell.length_b   1.000
_cell.length_c   1.000
_cell.angle_alpha   90.00
_cell.angle_beta   90.00
_cell.angle_gamma   90.00
#
_symmetry.space_group_name_H-M   'P 1'
#
loop_
_entity.id
_entity.type
_entity.pdbx_description
1 polymer ?
#
loop_
_entity_poly.entity_id
_entity_poly.type
_entity_poly.pdbx_seq_one_letter_code
_entity_poly.pdbx_strand_id
1 'polypeptide(L)' 'MTVTEILTQLKALGTEKMRAFNAKNGAGDNQFGVKMGDIRVLAKKIKSNHELALELWATNIIEAQLLAILLLKPR' A
#
# COMPACT_ATOMS: atom_id res chain seq x y z
N MET A 1 -12.80 -6.24 -2.71
CA MET A 1 -11.69 -5.66 -3.49
C MET A 1 -10.60 -6.70 -3.57
N THR A 2 -10.12 -7.01 -4.76
CA THR A 2 -9.02 -7.95 -4.99
C THR A 2 -7.67 -7.25 -4.87
N VAL A 3 -6.58 -8.01 -4.73
CA VAL A 3 -5.22 -7.46 -4.74
C VAL A 3 -4.95 -6.67 -6.02
N THR A 4 -5.31 -7.21 -7.18
CA THR A 4 -5.10 -6.55 -8.48
C THR A 4 -5.81 -5.20 -8.58
N GLU A 5 -7.06 -5.12 -8.10
CA GLU A 5 -7.82 -3.86 -8.05
C GLU A 5 -7.13 -2.83 -7.13
N ILE A 6 -6.61 -3.28 -5.99
CA ILE A 6 -5.92 -2.43 -5.02
C ILE A 6 -4.60 -1.92 -5.58
N LEU A 7 -3.78 -2.79 -6.18
CA LEU A 7 -2.51 -2.40 -6.79
C LEU A 7 -2.73 -1.39 -7.93
N THR A 8 -3.78 -1.58 -8.72
CA THR A 8 -4.17 -0.63 -9.77
C THR A 8 -4.50 0.75 -9.18
N GLN A 9 -5.28 0.80 -8.09
CA GLN A 9 -5.61 2.05 -7.41
C GLN A 9 -4.39 2.71 -6.76
N LEU A 10 -3.55 1.94 -6.07
CA LEU A 10 -2.32 2.45 -5.46
C LEU A 10 -1.39 3.02 -6.53
N LYS A 11 -1.21 2.33 -7.66
CA LYS A 11 -0.41 2.83 -8.79
C LYS A 11 -0.95 4.15 -9.34
N ALA A 12 -2.28 4.30 -9.45
CA ALA A 12 -2.92 5.53 -9.93
C ALA A 12 -2.78 6.71 -8.95
N LEU A 13 -2.64 6.45 -7.66
CA LEU A 13 -2.40 7.47 -6.62
C LEU A 13 -0.92 7.86 -6.48
N GLY A 14 -0.02 7.10 -7.12
CA GLY A 14 1.41 7.28 -7.04
C GLY A 14 1.89 8.56 -7.74
N THR A 15 2.96 9.18 -7.23
CA THR A 15 3.59 10.36 -7.86
C THR A 15 5.11 10.25 -7.88
N GLU A 16 5.73 10.75 -8.95
CA GLU A 16 7.19 10.85 -9.11
C GLU A 16 7.87 11.52 -7.91
N LYS A 17 7.30 12.64 -7.47
CA LYS A 17 7.82 13.42 -6.33
C LYS A 17 7.89 12.57 -5.05
N MET A 18 6.84 11.80 -4.78
CA MET A 18 6.81 10.95 -3.60
C MET A 18 7.73 9.73 -3.75
N ARG A 19 7.81 9.12 -4.94
CA ARG A 19 8.79 8.04 -5.19
C ARG A 19 10.22 8.51 -4.95
N ALA A 20 10.59 9.66 -5.49
CA ALA A 20 11.91 10.26 -5.30
C ALA A 20 12.17 10.60 -3.82
N PHE A 21 11.18 11.14 -3.11
CA PHE A 21 11.28 11.40 -1.69
C PHE A 21 11.50 10.11 -0.88
N ASN A 22 10.68 9.09 -1.11
CA ASN A 22 10.81 7.80 -0.44
C ASN A 22 12.15 7.13 -0.74
N ALA A 23 12.59 7.13 -2.00
CA ALA A 23 13.89 6.57 -2.41
C ALA A 23 15.06 7.27 -1.70
N LYS A 24 15.02 8.61 -1.61
CA LYS A 24 15.99 9.38 -0.83
C LYS A 24 16.01 9.00 0.65
N ASN A 25 14.90 8.49 1.19
CA ASN A 25 14.76 8.05 2.57
C ASN A 25 14.94 6.52 2.74
N GLY A 26 15.50 5.82 1.74
CA GLY A 26 15.88 4.41 1.85
C GLY A 26 14.86 3.40 1.35
N ALA A 27 13.75 3.84 0.76
CA ALA A 27 12.85 2.93 0.05
C ALA A 27 13.49 2.43 -1.25
N GLY A 28 13.36 1.13 -1.56
CA GLY A 28 13.81 0.55 -2.82
C GLY A 28 12.86 0.84 -4.00
N ASP A 29 13.08 0.17 -5.13
CA ASP A 29 12.34 0.42 -6.37
C ASP A 29 10.90 -0.14 -6.39
N ASN A 30 10.57 -1.06 -5.48
CA ASN A 30 9.24 -1.68 -5.39
C ASN A 30 8.21 -0.75 -4.72
N GLN A 31 7.98 0.40 -5.32
CA GLN A 31 7.07 1.43 -4.81
C GLN A 31 6.34 2.17 -5.92
N PHE A 32 5.15 2.67 -5.58
CA PHE A 32 4.37 3.54 -6.47
C PHE A 32 4.48 5.02 -6.10
N GLY A 33 4.93 5.35 -4.88
CA GLY A 33 5.04 6.71 -4.39
C GLY A 33 3.68 7.27 -3.98
N VAL A 34 2.92 6.51 -3.18
CA VAL A 34 1.61 6.95 -2.69
C VAL A 34 1.78 7.67 -1.36
N LYS A 35 0.98 8.71 -1.13
CA LYS A 35 0.95 9.39 0.17
C LYS A 35 0.29 8.48 1.21
N MET A 36 0.83 8.47 2.43
CA MET A 36 0.22 7.76 3.56
C MET A 36 -1.24 8.15 3.84
N GLY A 37 -1.65 9.38 3.51
CA GLY A 37 -3.05 9.81 3.62
C GLY A 37 -3.99 8.99 2.75
N ASP A 38 -3.63 8.77 1.48
CA ASP A 38 -4.45 8.02 0.53
C ASP A 38 -4.52 6.53 0.88
N ILE A 39 -3.40 5.96 1.36
CA ILE A 39 -3.36 4.58 1.88
C ILE A 39 -4.33 4.42 3.05
N ARG A 40 -4.39 5.39 3.98
CA ARG A 40 -5.34 5.35 5.11
C ARG A 40 -6.80 5.50 4.68
N VAL A 41 -7.08 6.32 3.65
CA VAL A 41 -8.43 6.43 3.07
C VAL A 41 -8.87 5.08 2.49
N LEU A 42 -7.98 4.41 1.75
CA LEU A 42 -8.25 3.09 1.19
C LEU A 42 -8.45 2.04 2.30
N ALA A 43 -7.61 2.06 3.34
CA ALA A 43 -7.78 1.19 4.50
C ALA A 43 -9.13 1.38 5.20
N LYS A 44 -9.58 2.63 5.38
CA LYS A 44 -10.90 2.94 5.97
C LYS A 44 -12.05 2.38 5.14
N LYS A 45 -11.92 2.37 3.81
CA LYS A 45 -12.92 1.80 2.89
C LYS A 45 -12.97 0.27 2.97
N ILE A 46 -11.81 -0.39 3.01
CA ILE A 46 -11.70 -1.85 3.03
C ILE A 46 -12.06 -2.42 4.41
N LYS A 47 -11.69 -1.71 5.49
CA LYS A 47 -11.72 -2.17 6.89
C LYS A 47 -10.82 -3.40 7.11
N SER A 48 -10.80 -3.93 8.32
CA SER A 48 -9.94 -5.07 8.65
C SER A 48 -10.28 -6.31 7.83
N ASN A 49 -9.30 -6.82 7.09
CA ASN A 49 -9.39 -8.04 6.29
C ASN A 49 -8.02 -8.73 6.32
N HIS A 50 -7.88 -9.76 7.16
CA HIS A 50 -6.59 -10.41 7.43
C HIS A 50 -6.09 -11.24 6.24
N GLU A 51 -6.97 -11.95 5.55
CA GLU A 51 -6.60 -12.73 4.36
C GLU A 51 -6.04 -11.82 3.25
N LEU A 52 -6.78 -10.74 2.93
CA LEU A 52 -6.31 -9.73 1.98
C LEU A 52 -5.00 -9.06 2.42
N ALA A 53 -4.83 -8.82 3.72
CA ALA A 53 -3.59 -8.24 4.23
C ALA A 53 -2.39 -9.14 3.96
N LEU A 54 -2.52 -10.47 4.14
CA LEU A 54 -1.45 -11.42 3.86
C LEU A 54 -1.10 -11.45 2.36
N GLU A 55 -2.11 -11.44 1.49
CA GLU A 55 -1.89 -11.40 0.05
C GLU A 55 -1.19 -10.09 -0.39
N LEU A 56 -1.64 -8.94 0.14
CA LEU A 56 -1.00 -7.65 -0.12
C LEU A 56 0.44 -7.60 0.38
N TRP A 57 0.71 -8.19 1.55
CA TRP A 57 2.05 -8.26 2.12
C TRP A 57 3.02 -9.03 1.21
N ALA A 58 2.55 -10.14 0.63
CA ALA A 58 3.32 -10.99 -0.25
C ALA A 58 3.73 -10.31 -1.58
N THR A 59 3.07 -9.22 -1.98
CA THR A 59 3.41 -8.48 -3.20
C THR A 59 4.78 -7.79 -3.15
N ASN A 60 5.33 -7.58 -1.94
CA ASN A 60 6.57 -6.85 -1.70
C ASN A 60 6.61 -5.41 -2.26
N ILE A 61 5.44 -4.84 -2.54
CA ILE A 61 5.28 -3.43 -2.89
C ILE A 61 5.06 -2.64 -1.61
N ILE A 62 5.84 -1.59 -1.39
CA ILE A 62 5.87 -0.84 -0.13
C ILE A 62 4.48 -0.35 0.25
N GLU A 63 3.74 0.29 -0.66
CA GLU A 63 2.41 0.81 -0.35
C GLU A 63 1.37 -0.28 -0.11
N ALA A 64 1.52 -1.45 -0.74
CA ALA A 64 0.66 -2.61 -0.49
C ALA A 64 0.94 -3.20 0.89
N GLN A 65 2.21 -3.29 1.31
CA GLN A 65 2.59 -3.72 2.66
C GLN A 65 2.15 -2.74 3.74
N LEU A 66 2.26 -1.43 3.49
CA LEU A 66 1.74 -0.40 4.38
C LEU A 66 0.22 -0.47 4.52
N LEU A 67 -0.50 -0.72 3.42
CA LEU A 67 -1.93 -0.99 3.47
C LEU A 67 -2.22 -2.28 4.25
N ALA A 68 -1.51 -3.37 3.98
CA ALA A 68 -1.68 -4.66 4.65
C ALA A 68 -1.62 -4.51 6.18
N ILE A 69 -0.63 -3.79 6.71
CA ILE A 69 -0.49 -3.54 8.16
C ILE A 69 -1.76 -2.91 8.75
N LEU A 70 -2.42 -1.99 8.02
CA LEU A 70 -3.65 -1.34 8.46
C LEU A 70 -4.88 -2.26 8.40
N LEU A 71 -4.83 -3.32 7.60
CA LEU A 71 -5.92 -4.29 7.44
C LEU A 71 -5.77 -5.53 8.35
N LEU A 72 -4.57 -5.78 8.86
CA LEU A 72 -4.28 -6.90 9.77
C LEU A 72 -5.15 -6.83 11.03
N LYS A 73 -5.68 -7.99 11.41
CA LYS A 73 -6.22 -8.22 12.76
C LYS A 73 -5.09 -8.77 13.65
N PRO A 74 -4.58 -8.00 14.64
CA PRO A 74 -3.64 -8.53 15.63
C PRO A 74 -4.32 -9.55 16.53
N ARG A 75 -3.53 -10.40 17.19
CA ARG A 75 -4.01 -11.41 18.15
C ARG A 75 -4.35 -10.76 19.49
#